data_AF-A0A8H9K567-F1
#
_entry.id   AF-A0A8H9K567-F1
#
_cell.length_a   1.000
_cell.length_b   1.000
_cell.length_c   1.000
_cell.angle_alpha   90.00
_cell.angle_beta   90.00
_cell.angle_gamma   90.00
#
_symmetry.space_group_name_H-M   'P 1'
#
loop_
_entity.id
_entity.type
_entity.pdbx_description
1 polymer ?
#
loop_
_entity_poly.entity_id
_entity_poly.type
_entity_poly.pdbx_seq_one_letter_code
_entity_poly.pdbx_strand_id
1 'polypeptide(L)'
;MATDKRRITISLPKELDEALAEFSEVSGQAQSTFVVHCLLENVQALKLMTQAIREAKSGNISGYESLMAQALGSTLLKMNGSSDTEE
;
A
#
# COMPACT_ATOMS: atom_id res chain seq x y z
N MET A 1 -20.13 4.91 -18.05
CA MET A 1 -18.89 5.70 -17.80
C MET A 1 -17.71 4.82 -18.15
N ALA A 2 -16.86 5.25 -19.08
CA ALA A 2 -15.59 4.56 -19.31
C ALA A 2 -14.79 4.65 -18.01
N THR A 3 -14.48 3.51 -17.40
CA THR A 3 -13.60 3.52 -16.23
C THR A 3 -12.17 3.65 -16.75
N ASP A 4 -11.49 4.75 -16.42
CA ASP A 4 -10.07 4.98 -16.76
C ASP A 4 -9.17 4.04 -15.94
N LYS A 5 -9.27 2.74 -16.20
CA LYS A 5 -8.45 1.71 -15.55
C LYS A 5 -7.15 1.56 -16.33
N ARG A 6 -6.07 2.18 -15.86
CA ARG A 6 -4.73 1.90 -16.37
C ARG A 6 -4.30 0.48 -15.97
N ARG A 7 -3.72 -0.26 -16.92
CA ARG A 7 -3.05 -1.53 -16.65
C ARG A 7 -1.61 -1.28 -16.24
N ILE A 8 -1.17 -1.98 -15.20
CA ILE A 8 0.22 -2.02 -14.76
C ILE A 8 0.65 -3.48 -14.86
N THR A 9 1.78 -3.74 -15.52
CA THR A 9 2.42 -5.06 -15.53
C THR A 9 3.55 -5.05 -14.53
N ILE A 10 3.54 -5.99 -13.60
CA ILE A 10 4.55 -6.15 -12.56
C ILE A 10 5.12 -7.57 -12.62
N SER A 11 6.40 -7.71 -12.35
CA SER A 11 7.04 -9.01 -12.13
C SER A 11 6.97 -9.35 -10.65
N LEU A 12 6.43 -10.52 -10.33
CA LEU A 12 6.31 -10.99 -8.95
C LEU A 12 7.49 -11.92 -8.63
N PRO A 13 8.14 -11.76 -7.47
CA PRO A 13 9.01 -12.80 -6.90
C PRO A 13 8.21 -14.09 -6.67
N LYS A 14 8.86 -15.24 -6.80
CA LYS A 14 8.21 -16.56 -6.70
C LYS A 14 7.40 -16.72 -5.40
N GLU A 15 7.97 -16.33 -4.26
CA GLU A 15 7.33 -16.46 -2.95
C GLU A 15 6.01 -15.67 -2.87
N LEU A 16 5.96 -14.47 -3.48
CA LEU A 16 4.76 -13.65 -3.50
C LEU A 16 3.70 -14.20 -4.46
N ASP A 17 4.13 -14.74 -5.62
CA ASP A 17 3.24 -15.38 -6.58
C ASP A 17 2.55 -16.60 -5.97
N GLU A 18 3.30 -17.46 -5.28
CA GLU A 18 2.79 -18.65 -4.59
C GLU A 18 1.78 -18.26 -3.49
N ALA A 19 2.10 -17.28 -2.64
CA ALA A 19 1.20 -16.81 -1.60
C ALA A 19 -0.11 -16.20 -2.16
N LEU A 20 -0.02 -15.45 -3.27
CA LEU A 20 -1.19 -14.90 -3.94
C LEU A 20 -2.04 -16.00 -4.58
N ALA A 21 -1.43 -17.03 -5.15
CA ALA A 21 -2.12 -18.18 -5.72
C ALA A 21 -2.93 -18.92 -4.65
N GLU A 22 -2.29 -19.26 -3.53
CA GLU A 22 -2.97 -19.90 -2.40
C GLU A 22 -4.13 -19.04 -1.86
N PHE A 23 -3.90 -17.74 -1.67
CA PHE A 23 -4.95 -16.82 -1.26
C PHE A 23 -6.13 -16.82 -2.23
N SER A 24 -5.86 -16.82 -3.54
CA SER A 24 -6.89 -16.82 -4.58
C SER A 24 -7.70 -18.11 -4.58
N GLU A 25 -7.05 -19.26 -4.39
CA GLU A 25 -7.71 -20.57 -4.29
C GLU A 25 -8.65 -20.65 -3.09
N VAL A 26 -8.23 -20.15 -1.93
CA VAL A 26 -9.02 -20.21 -0.68
C VAL A 26 -10.13 -19.17 -0.65
N SER A 27 -9.85 -17.94 -1.06
CA SER A 27 -10.81 -16.83 -0.99
C SER A 27 -11.79 -16.76 -2.16
N GLY A 28 -11.47 -17.43 -3.27
CA GLY A 28 -12.18 -17.29 -4.55
C GLY A 28 -12.03 -15.91 -5.21
N GLN A 29 -11.22 -15.01 -4.64
CA GLN A 29 -10.95 -13.70 -5.19
C GLN A 29 -9.79 -13.75 -6.18
N ALA A 30 -9.86 -12.94 -7.24
CA ALA A 30 -8.76 -12.81 -8.18
C ALA A 30 -7.55 -12.14 -7.50
N GLN A 31 -6.35 -12.69 -7.70
CA GLN A 31 -5.08 -12.14 -7.19
C GLN A 31 -4.94 -10.64 -7.47
N SER A 32 -5.28 -10.19 -8.69
CA SER A 32 -5.20 -8.78 -9.08
C SER A 32 -6.11 -7.88 -8.26
N THR A 33 -7.28 -8.37 -7.86
CA THR A 33 -8.23 -7.60 -7.04
C THR A 33 -7.66 -7.41 -5.64
N PHE A 34 -7.11 -8.47 -5.06
CA PHE A 34 -6.46 -8.41 -3.76
C PHE A 34 -5.26 -7.46 -3.76
N VAL A 35 -4.37 -7.58 -4.74
CA VAL A 35 -3.21 -6.67 -4.89
C VAL A 35 -3.65 -5.21 -5.02
N VAL A 36 -4.67 -4.94 -5.84
CA VAL A 36 -5.21 -3.58 -5.97
C VAL A 36 -5.81 -3.09 -4.65
N HIS A 37 -6.50 -3.94 -3.89
CA HIS A 37 -7.04 -3.60 -2.58
C HIS A 37 -5.95 -3.20 -1.59
N CYS A 38 -4.91 -4.02 -1.44
CA CYS A 38 -3.76 -3.72 -0.59
C CYS A 38 -3.09 -2.39 -1.00
N LEU A 39 -2.95 -2.13 -2.30
CA LEU A 39 -2.40 -0.85 -2.78
C LEU A 39 -3.33 0.33 -2.45
N LEU A 40 -4.65 0.16 -2.56
CA LEU A 40 -5.64 1.20 -2.24
C LEU A 40 -5.62 1.59 -0.77
N GLU A 41 -5.53 0.62 0.14
CA GLU A 41 -5.43 0.87 1.58
C GLU A 41 -4.19 1.70 1.96
N ASN A 42 -3.13 1.58 1.15
CA ASN A 42 -1.84 2.21 1.35
C ASN A 42 -1.60 3.47 0.51
N VAL A 43 -2.58 3.96 -0.25
CA VAL A 43 -2.43 5.17 -1.10
C VAL A 43 -1.94 6.38 -0.32
N GLN A 44 -2.46 6.58 0.90
CA GLN A 44 -2.06 7.74 1.71
C GLN A 44 -0.61 7.63 2.18
N ALA A 45 -0.17 6.44 2.58
CA ALA A 45 1.22 6.18 2.95
C ALA A 45 2.15 6.41 1.74
N LEU A 46 1.77 5.90 0.56
CA LEU A 46 2.52 6.13 -0.69
C LEU A 46 2.68 7.63 -1.02
N LYS A 47 1.63 8.44 -0.82
CA LYS A 47 1.69 9.90 -1.02
C LYS A 47 2.66 10.56 -0.04
N LEU A 48 2.57 10.22 1.25
CA LEU A 48 3.46 10.76 2.28
C LEU A 48 4.92 10.36 2.01
N MET A 49 5.18 9.11 1.62
CA MET A 49 6.51 8.66 1.22
C MET A 49 7.04 9.43 0.02
N THR A 50 6.20 9.65 -0.98
CA THR A 50 6.58 10.42 -2.18
C THR A 50 6.94 11.87 -1.82
N GLN A 51 6.18 12.49 -0.92
CA GLN A 51 6.47 13.84 -0.44
C GLN A 51 7.77 13.87 0.38
N ALA A 52 7.96 12.91 1.29
CA ALA A 52 9.20 12.79 2.05
C ALA A 52 10.42 12.72 1.12
N ILE A 53 10.39 11.84 0.11
CA ILE A 53 11.49 11.70 -0.87
C ILE A 53 11.73 13.02 -1.63
N ARG A 54 10.68 13.79 -1.92
CA ARG A 54 10.79 15.10 -2.56
C ARG A 54 11.48 16.13 -1.65
N GLU A 55 11.13 16.16 -0.37
CA GLU A 55 11.79 17.02 0.63
C GLU A 55 13.27 16.66 0.80
N ALA A 56 13.58 15.35 0.89
CA ALA A 56 14.96 14.86 0.93
C ALA A 56 15.78 15.29 -0.30
N LYS A 57 15.20 15.17 -1.50
CA LYS A 57 15.85 15.63 -2.75
C LYS A 57 16.07 17.14 -2.81
N SER A 58 15.26 17.90 -2.08
CA SER A 58 15.38 19.36 -1.99
C SER A 58 16.34 19.82 -0.88
N GLY A 59 16.97 18.87 -0.16
CA GLY A 59 17.88 19.14 0.96
C GLY A 59 17.18 19.41 2.29
N ASN A 60 15.85 19.21 2.39
CA ASN A 60 15.08 19.42 3.60
C ASN A 60 14.95 18.13 4.42
N ILE A 61 15.98 17.82 5.19
CA ILE A 61 16.08 16.57 5.98
C ILE A 61 15.03 16.50 7.10
N SER A 62 14.73 17.61 7.77
CA SER A 62 13.72 17.64 8.83
C SER A 62 12.30 17.38 8.31
N GLY A 63 11.97 17.89 7.12
CA GLY A 63 10.71 17.59 6.44
C GLY A 63 10.59 16.11 6.05
N TYR A 64 11.67 15.51 5.56
CA TYR A 64 11.73 14.08 5.25
C TYR A 64 11.44 13.20 6.48
N GLU A 65 12.12 13.44 7.60
CA GLU A 65 11.97 12.64 8.82
C GLU A 65 10.55 12.72 9.39
N SER A 66 9.96 13.92 9.42
CA SER A 66 8.59 14.12 9.89
C SER A 66 7.56 13.37 9.04
N LEU A 67 7.69 13.45 7.71
CA LEU A 67 6.78 12.78 6.78
C LEU A 67 6.96 11.25 6.80
N MET A 68 8.18 10.74 7.00
CA MET A 68 8.41 9.32 7.21
C MET A 68 7.79 8.79 8.50
N ALA A 69 7.96 9.50 9.61
CA ALA A 69 7.34 9.11 10.88
C ALA A 69 5.81 9.04 10.77
N GLN A 70 5.20 9.98 10.04
CA GLN A 70 3.76 9.97 9.79
C GLN A 70 3.33 8.81 8.88
N ALA A 71 4.08 8.51 7.83
CA ALA A 71 3.77 7.40 6.93
C ALA A 71 3.84 6.05 7.66
N LEU A 72 4.92 5.80 8.42
CA LEU A 72 5.10 4.59 9.21
C LEU A 72 4.10 4.48 10.35
N GLY A 73 3.87 5.58 11.09
CA GLY A 73 2.89 5.63 12.18
C GLY A 73 1.46 5.37 11.69
N SER A 74 1.06 5.95 10.55
CA SER A 74 -0.24 5.70 9.94
C SER A 74 -0.41 4.25 9.50
N THR A 75 0.64 3.61 9.01
CA THR A 75 0.61 2.22 8.55
C THR A 75 0.55 1.25 9.74
N LEU A 76 1.29 1.51 10.81
CA LEU A 76 1.24 0.72 12.06
C LEU A 76 -0.10 0.85 12.79
N LEU A 77 -0.66 2.07 12.88
CA LEU A 77 -1.97 2.28 13.50
C LEU A 77 -3.11 1.59 12.75
N LYS A 78 -3.06 1.53 11.41
CA LYS A 78 -4.06 0.77 10.64
C LYS A 78 -3.95 -0.74 10.83
N MET A 79 -2.73 -1.27 10.96
CA MET A 79 -2.51 -2.69 11.26
C MET A 79 -2.98 -3.07 12.67
N ASN A 80 -2.78 -2.22 13.68
CA ASN A 80 -3.24 -2.47 15.05
C ASN A 80 -4.70 -2.07 15.32
N GLY A 81 -5.27 -1.14 14.54
CA GLY A 81 -6.64 -0.65 14.69
C GLY A 81 -7.71 -1.49 13.99
N SER A 82 -7.32 -2.62 13.39
CA SER A 82 -8.27 -3.59 12.80
C SER A 82 -8.95 -4.49 13.85
N SER A 83 -8.85 -4.16 15.15
CA SER A 83 -9.45 -4.91 16.25
C SER A 83 -10.61 -4.21 16.97
N ASP A 84 -11.07 -3.04 16.53
CA ASP A 84 -12.24 -2.39 17.14
C ASP A 84 -13.45 -2.35 16.20
N THR A 85 -14.32 -3.34 16.44
CA THR A 85 -15.79 -3.27 16.59
C THR A 85 -16.65 -2.71 15.46
N GLU A 86 -17.38 -3.62 14.82
CA GLU A 86 -18.78 -3.41 14.45
C GLU A 86 -19.60 -3.15 15.74
N GLU A 87 -20.23 -1.98 15.82
CA GLU A 87 -21.50 -1.74 16.54
C GLU A 87 -22.45 -0.95 15.64
#